data_AF-A0A6I7YLZ3-F1
#
_entry.id   AF-A0A6I7YLZ3-F1
#
_cell.length_a   1.000
_cell.length_b   1.000
_cell.length_c   1.000
_cell.angle_alpha   90.00
_cell.angle_beta   90.00
_cell.angle_gamma   90.00
#
_symmetry.space_group_name_H-M   'P 1'
#
loop_
_entity.id
_entity.type
_entity.pdbx_description
1 polymer ?
#
loop_
_entity_poly.entity_id
_entity_poly.type
_entity_poly.pdbx_seq_one_letter_code
_entity_poly.pdbx_strand_id
1 'polypeptide(L)'
;MPLSPADVHNVAFSKPPIGKRGYNEDEVDQFLDLVEDTLAQLQDENDDLQAQVEELQTKGGATTGVAAASANKGADEATLRKEIESKLRAEYETKLVDSKNEVAKAKEEAKRAQEQAKTAQAEISKAPTGSNNDAELKAAREDAAKAKRELEAARAEATQAKEELEASKKENEDLRKNAGSAKTAAVSGIAGAGAGAAATKAAEGLATPDTHMQAARVLGLAQEMADRLTSEAKAESESMLSEARTAAEKQLNDADSRSKAQLADAQKKFDAQLLDADTRSKKLVSDAEAKAKQTESEANSRAEAQIRQAEEKAAALQADAEKKHTEVMNTVKQQQTALEARIAELRTFEREYRTRLKTLLESQLEELETRGTAAPNGEAGK
;
A
#
# COMPACT_ATOMS: atom_id res chain seq x y z
N MET A 1 -14.64 34.86 11.36
CA MET A 1 -13.86 35.21 10.15
C MET A 1 -14.82 35.67 9.06
N PRO A 2 -14.40 36.52 8.09
CA PRO A 2 -15.29 37.09 7.07
C PRO A 2 -15.68 36.12 5.95
N LEU A 3 -15.14 34.90 5.93
CA LEU A 3 -15.45 33.82 4.98
C LEU A 3 -15.52 32.50 5.75
N SER A 4 -16.58 31.72 5.54
CA SER A 4 -16.73 30.33 6.01
C SER A 4 -16.50 29.34 4.85
N PRO A 5 -16.19 28.06 5.14
CA PRO A 5 -16.11 27.01 4.11
C PRO A 5 -17.38 26.94 3.26
N ALA A 6 -18.55 27.10 3.89
CA ALA A 6 -19.83 27.17 3.19
C ALA A 6 -19.96 28.41 2.28
N ASP A 7 -19.30 29.53 2.60
CA ASP A 7 -19.29 30.70 1.73
C ASP A 7 -18.41 30.47 0.50
N VAL A 8 -17.28 29.75 0.64
CA VAL A 8 -16.38 29.37 -0.46
C VAL A 8 -17.08 28.41 -1.42
N HIS A 9 -17.79 27.40 -0.88
CA HIS A 9 -18.56 26.44 -1.67
C HIS A 9 -19.69 27.09 -2.48
N ASN A 10 -20.30 28.16 -1.96
CA ASN A 10 -21.42 28.85 -2.60
C ASN A 10 -21.01 30.03 -3.50
N VAL A 11 -19.71 30.28 -3.70
CA VAL A 11 -19.25 31.37 -4.57
C VAL A 11 -19.48 31.01 -6.04
N ALA A 12 -20.26 31.82 -6.74
CA ALA A 12 -20.44 31.72 -8.19
C ALA A 12 -19.72 32.88 -8.91
N PHE A 13 -18.74 32.54 -9.76
CA PHE A 13 -18.08 33.52 -10.62
C PHE A 13 -18.86 33.76 -11.92
N SER A 14 -18.94 35.03 -12.34
CA SER A 14 -19.60 35.39 -13.61
C SER A 14 -18.72 35.03 -14.81
N LYS A 15 -19.34 34.52 -15.89
CA LYS A 15 -18.63 34.20 -17.13
C LYS A 15 -17.94 35.45 -17.70
N PRO A 16 -16.70 35.34 -18.22
CA PRO A 16 -16.01 36.47 -18.83
C PRO A 16 -16.83 37.12 -19.95
N PRO A 17 -16.81 38.46 -20.08
CA PRO A 17 -17.46 39.14 -21.21
C PRO A 17 -16.93 38.62 -22.55
N ILE A 18 -17.84 38.46 -23.52
CA ILE A 18 -17.54 37.88 -24.84
C ILE A 18 -16.28 38.54 -25.45
N GLY A 19 -15.27 37.72 -25.75
CA GLY A 19 -14.00 38.16 -26.33
C GLY A 19 -12.84 38.33 -25.34
N LYS A 20 -13.05 38.14 -24.03
CA LYS A 20 -11.97 38.07 -23.02
C LYS A 20 -11.78 36.63 -22.53
N ARG A 21 -10.53 36.21 -22.35
CA ARG A 21 -10.19 34.89 -21.78
C ARG A 21 -10.39 34.95 -20.26
N GLY A 22 -11.06 33.95 -19.71
CA GLY A 22 -11.18 33.73 -18.27
C GLY A 22 -10.22 32.64 -17.77
N TYR A 23 -10.28 32.40 -16.46
CA TYR A 23 -9.69 31.22 -15.85
C TYR A 23 -10.45 29.96 -16.28
N ASN A 24 -9.76 28.82 -16.25
CA ASN A 24 -10.36 27.51 -16.56
C ASN A 24 -11.30 27.11 -15.40
N GLU A 25 -12.56 26.80 -15.71
CA GLU A 25 -13.57 26.47 -14.70
C GLU A 25 -13.13 25.25 -13.87
N ASP A 26 -12.59 24.21 -14.51
CA ASP A 26 -12.15 22.98 -13.84
C ASP A 26 -10.98 23.21 -12.86
N GLU A 27 -10.03 24.09 -13.21
CA GLU A 27 -8.89 24.42 -12.35
C GLU A 27 -9.29 25.34 -11.18
N VAL A 28 -10.29 26.20 -11.40
CA VAL A 28 -10.83 27.07 -10.35
C VAL A 28 -11.63 26.24 -9.36
N ASP A 29 -12.46 25.30 -9.82
CA ASP A 29 -13.24 24.41 -8.94
C ASP A 29 -12.31 23.54 -8.09
N GLN A 30 -11.27 22.94 -8.68
CA GLN A 30 -10.27 22.16 -7.92
C GLN A 30 -9.52 23.01 -6.88
N PHE A 31 -9.24 24.28 -7.18
CA PHE A 31 -8.61 25.18 -6.22
C PHE A 31 -9.56 25.59 -5.09
N LEU A 32 -10.86 25.77 -5.39
CA LEU A 32 -11.87 26.06 -4.38
C LEU A 32 -12.07 24.88 -3.42
N ASP A 33 -12.06 23.63 -3.89
CA ASP A 33 -12.11 22.44 -3.04
C ASP A 33 -10.95 22.43 -2.03
N LEU A 34 -9.72 22.72 -2.48
CA LEU A 34 -8.55 22.79 -1.61
C LEU A 34 -8.63 23.94 -0.60
N VAL A 35 -9.18 25.08 -1.01
CA VAL A 35 -9.40 26.23 -0.11
C VAL A 35 -10.49 25.91 0.92
N GLU A 36 -11.54 25.19 0.53
CA GLU A 36 -12.60 24.73 1.44
C GLU A 36 -12.03 23.78 2.50
N ASP A 37 -11.28 22.76 2.10
CA ASP A 37 -10.64 21.79 2.99
C ASP A 37 -9.69 22.46 3.99
N THR A 38 -8.82 23.36 3.50
CA THR A 38 -7.86 24.07 4.36
C THR A 38 -8.54 25.06 5.30
N LEU A 39 -9.63 25.69 4.89
CA LEU A 39 -10.39 26.60 5.75
C LEU A 39 -11.17 25.84 6.83
N ALA A 40 -11.72 24.68 6.50
CA ALA A 40 -12.34 23.78 7.47
C ALA A 40 -11.31 23.30 8.50
N GLN A 41 -10.15 22.84 8.04
CA GLN A 41 -9.05 22.42 8.92
C GLN A 41 -8.58 23.55 9.85
N LEU A 42 -8.44 24.77 9.34
CA LEU A 42 -8.06 25.93 10.16
C LEU A 42 -9.16 26.34 11.15
N GLN A 43 -10.43 26.08 10.86
CA GLN A 43 -11.53 26.32 11.79
C GLN A 43 -11.52 25.29 12.91
N ASP A 44 -11.41 24.01 12.57
CA ASP A 44 -11.31 22.92 13.54
C ASP A 44 -10.09 23.14 14.47
N GLU A 45 -8.93 23.51 13.93
CA GLU A 45 -7.73 23.80 14.72
C GLU A 45 -7.92 25.04 15.64
N ASN A 46 -8.62 26.08 15.18
CA ASN A 46 -8.93 27.23 16.04
C ASN A 46 -9.92 26.87 17.15
N ASP A 47 -10.92 26.04 16.86
CA ASP A 47 -11.91 25.59 17.83
C ASP A 47 -11.25 24.67 18.88
N ASP A 48 -10.35 23.78 18.45
CA ASP A 48 -9.53 22.95 19.32
C ASP A 48 -8.58 23.80 20.19
N LEU A 49 -7.92 24.81 19.61
CA LEU A 49 -7.05 25.72 20.35
C LEU A 49 -7.85 26.58 21.34
N GLN A 50 -9.06 27.01 21.00
CA GLN A 50 -9.95 27.71 21.91
C GLN A 50 -10.40 26.80 23.06
N ALA A 51 -10.77 25.54 22.76
CA ALA A 51 -11.11 24.54 23.77
C ALA A 51 -9.92 24.25 24.70
N GLN A 52 -8.69 24.17 24.16
CA GLN A 52 -7.48 24.02 24.97
C GLN A 52 -7.20 25.25 25.83
N VAL A 53 -7.38 26.46 25.31
CA VAL A 53 -7.23 27.69 26.09
C VAL A 53 -8.30 27.76 27.18
N GLU A 54 -9.53 27.35 26.91
CA GLU A 54 -10.61 27.28 27.91
C GLU A 54 -10.34 26.20 28.96
N GLU A 55 -9.82 25.02 28.57
CA GLU A 55 -9.41 23.98 29.52
C GLU A 55 -8.24 24.45 30.39
N LEU A 56 -7.26 25.14 29.81
CA LEU A 56 -6.14 25.71 30.53
C LEU A 56 -6.55 26.90 31.40
N GLN A 57 -7.54 27.69 30.98
CA GLN A 57 -8.13 28.77 31.77
C GLN A 57 -9.05 28.25 32.87
N THR A 58 -9.70 27.10 32.71
CA THR A 58 -10.50 26.46 33.76
C THR A 58 -9.61 25.72 34.76
N LYS A 59 -8.53 25.06 34.30
CA LYS A 59 -7.43 24.55 35.16
C LYS A 59 -6.68 25.68 35.86
N GLY A 60 -6.45 26.79 35.17
CA GLY A 60 -5.74 27.97 35.67
C GLY A 60 -6.60 28.89 36.54
N GLY A 61 -7.91 28.96 36.27
CA GLY A 61 -8.91 29.77 36.97
C GLY A 61 -9.32 29.19 38.33
N ALA A 62 -8.90 27.96 38.64
CA ALA A 62 -8.97 27.39 39.97
C ALA A 62 -7.86 27.90 40.92
N THR A 63 -6.99 28.83 40.50
CA THR A 63 -5.85 29.30 41.30
C THR A 63 -6.07 30.61 42.08
N THR A 64 -7.24 31.24 42.03
CA THR A 64 -7.54 32.43 42.88
C THR A 64 -8.39 32.14 44.13
N GLY A 65 -8.45 30.89 44.59
CA GLY A 65 -9.28 30.61 45.75
C GLY A 65 -9.05 29.31 46.51
N VAL A 66 -7.84 28.76 46.61
CA VAL A 66 -7.60 27.63 47.54
C VAL A 66 -6.18 27.61 48.08
N ALA A 67 -5.88 28.48 49.04
CA ALA A 67 -4.73 28.32 49.94
C ALA A 67 -5.17 27.64 51.25
N ALA A 68 -5.81 26.45 51.17
CA ALA A 68 -6.12 25.65 52.38
C ALA A 68 -6.50 24.17 52.14
N ALA A 69 -6.51 23.64 50.91
CA ALA A 69 -6.96 22.26 50.66
C ALA A 69 -6.10 21.52 49.63
N SER A 70 -4.79 21.40 49.90
CA SER A 70 -3.82 20.75 49.00
C SER A 70 -3.16 19.50 49.58
N ALA A 71 -3.72 18.87 50.61
CA ALA A 71 -3.18 17.63 51.18
C ALA A 71 -3.98 16.36 50.84
N ASN A 72 -5.26 16.49 50.41
CA ASN A 72 -6.13 15.34 50.16
C ASN A 72 -6.59 15.16 48.70
N LYS A 73 -6.26 16.09 47.78
CA LYS A 73 -6.64 15.97 46.36
C LYS A 73 -5.65 15.17 45.49
N GLY A 74 -4.38 15.05 45.90
CA GLY A 74 -3.38 14.32 45.12
C GLY A 74 -3.62 12.80 45.08
N ALA A 75 -4.25 12.23 46.11
CA ALA A 75 -4.62 10.83 46.15
C ALA A 75 -5.84 10.53 45.26
N ASP A 76 -6.85 11.40 45.27
CA ASP A 76 -8.06 11.28 44.43
C ASP A 76 -7.78 11.57 42.94
N GLU A 77 -6.81 12.42 42.63
CA GLU A 77 -6.39 12.68 41.25
C GLU A 77 -5.55 11.53 40.67
N ALA A 78 -4.72 10.89 41.49
CA ALA A 78 -3.95 9.70 41.09
C ALA A 78 -4.84 8.48 40.86
N THR A 79 -5.91 8.31 41.64
CA THR A 79 -6.91 7.25 41.42
C THR A 79 -7.77 7.55 40.20
N LEU A 80 -8.24 8.79 40.00
CA LEU A 80 -8.97 9.19 38.79
C LEU A 80 -8.13 8.96 37.52
N ARG A 81 -6.86 9.36 37.51
CA ARG A 81 -5.95 9.14 36.36
C ARG A 81 -5.77 7.65 36.07
N LYS A 82 -5.64 6.82 37.11
CA LYS A 82 -5.50 5.37 36.96
C LYS A 82 -6.79 4.72 36.43
N GLU A 83 -7.95 5.23 36.84
CA GLU A 83 -9.25 4.77 36.34
C GLU A 83 -9.51 5.23 34.90
N ILE A 84 -9.13 6.45 34.54
CA ILE A 84 -9.18 6.98 33.17
C ILE A 84 -8.24 6.20 32.26
N GLU A 85 -6.99 5.95 32.67
CA GLU A 85 -6.05 5.10 31.90
C GLU A 85 -6.55 3.67 31.75
N SER A 86 -7.22 3.13 32.78
CA SER A 86 -7.83 1.80 32.74
C SER A 86 -8.99 1.74 31.73
N LYS A 87 -9.90 2.71 31.77
CA LYS A 87 -11.04 2.80 30.84
C LYS A 87 -10.56 3.04 29.41
N LEU A 88 -9.59 3.93 29.24
CA LEU A 88 -8.96 4.20 27.94
C LEU A 88 -8.29 2.94 27.39
N ARG A 89 -7.52 2.19 28.19
CA ARG A 89 -6.95 0.90 27.76
C ARG A 89 -8.02 -0.11 27.37
N ALA A 90 -9.11 -0.22 28.13
CA ALA A 90 -10.19 -1.15 27.83
C ALA A 90 -10.87 -0.79 26.50
N GLU A 91 -11.21 0.48 26.29
CA GLU A 91 -11.80 0.95 25.02
C GLU A 91 -10.87 0.74 23.82
N TYR A 92 -9.57 0.99 23.98
CA TYR A 92 -8.59 0.75 22.91
C TYR A 92 -8.31 -0.74 22.68
N GLU A 93 -8.37 -1.59 23.71
CA GLU A 93 -8.27 -3.04 23.55
C GLU A 93 -9.48 -3.60 22.79
N THR A 94 -10.69 -3.09 23.06
CA THR A 94 -11.90 -3.39 22.29
C THR A 94 -11.73 -2.96 20.83
N LYS A 95 -11.28 -1.72 20.56
CA LYS A 95 -10.99 -1.25 19.18
C LYS A 95 -9.94 -2.12 18.47
N LEU A 96 -8.95 -2.64 19.19
CA LEU A 96 -7.89 -3.49 18.63
C LEU A 96 -8.40 -4.91 18.34
N VAL A 97 -9.37 -5.40 19.11
CA VAL A 97 -10.07 -6.66 18.83
C VAL A 97 -11.02 -6.49 17.64
N ASP A 98 -11.78 -5.40 17.58
CA ASP A 98 -12.71 -5.11 16.49
C ASP A 98 -11.97 -4.94 15.16
N SER A 99 -10.90 -4.15 15.12
CA SER A 99 -10.04 -4.02 13.93
C SER A 99 -9.38 -5.34 13.52
N LYS A 100 -8.96 -6.19 14.47
CA LYS A 100 -8.48 -7.55 14.16
C LYS A 100 -9.57 -8.44 13.55
N ASN A 101 -10.80 -8.34 14.04
CA ASN A 101 -11.93 -9.10 13.56
C ASN A 101 -12.34 -8.65 12.15
N GLU A 102 -12.32 -7.34 11.87
CA GLU A 102 -12.54 -6.79 10.53
C GLU A 102 -11.45 -7.23 9.54
N VAL A 103 -10.17 -7.22 9.95
CA VAL A 103 -9.07 -7.78 9.14
C VAL A 103 -9.23 -9.29 8.91
N ALA A 104 -9.79 -10.03 9.86
CA ALA A 104 -10.06 -11.45 9.70
C ALA A 104 -11.19 -11.72 8.70
N LYS A 105 -12.29 -10.96 8.78
CA LYS A 105 -13.40 -11.01 7.82
C LYS A 105 -12.96 -10.64 6.41
N ALA A 106 -12.26 -9.52 6.24
CA ALA A 106 -11.74 -9.07 4.93
C ALA A 106 -10.77 -10.09 4.31
N LYS A 107 -9.94 -10.76 5.13
CA LYS A 107 -9.08 -11.87 4.66
C LYS A 107 -9.88 -13.10 4.23
N GLU A 108 -10.96 -13.43 4.93
CA GLU A 108 -11.81 -14.56 4.60
C GLU A 108 -12.58 -14.31 3.29
N GLU A 109 -13.10 -13.09 3.10
CA GLU A 109 -13.76 -12.65 1.87
C GLU A 109 -12.79 -12.63 0.68
N ALA A 110 -11.57 -12.11 0.86
CA ALA A 110 -10.53 -12.17 -0.17
C ALA A 110 -10.15 -13.61 -0.54
N LYS A 111 -10.15 -14.54 0.42
CA LYS A 111 -9.90 -15.96 0.17
C LYS A 111 -11.06 -16.61 -0.61
N ARG A 112 -12.30 -16.28 -0.26
CA ARG A 112 -13.51 -16.77 -0.93
C ARG A 112 -13.60 -16.27 -2.38
N ALA A 113 -13.29 -14.98 -2.61
CA ALA A 113 -13.17 -14.40 -3.94
C ALA A 113 -12.03 -15.05 -4.76
N GLN A 114 -10.92 -15.40 -4.11
CA GLN A 114 -9.82 -16.13 -4.75
C GLN A 114 -10.17 -17.55 -5.17
N GLU A 115 -10.95 -18.27 -4.37
CA GLU A 115 -11.47 -19.59 -4.73
C GLU A 115 -12.46 -19.50 -5.90
N GLN A 116 -13.37 -18.51 -5.90
CA GLN A 116 -14.31 -18.26 -7.00
C GLN A 116 -13.62 -17.88 -8.32
N ALA A 117 -12.58 -17.05 -8.27
CA ALA A 117 -11.78 -16.72 -9.46
C ALA A 117 -11.01 -17.94 -10.00
N LYS A 118 -10.59 -18.85 -9.12
CA LYS A 118 -9.91 -20.09 -9.49
C LYS A 118 -10.87 -21.11 -10.10
N THR A 119 -12.09 -21.22 -9.60
CA THR A 119 -13.13 -22.07 -10.21
C THR A 119 -13.56 -21.53 -11.57
N ALA A 120 -13.75 -20.22 -11.71
CA ALA A 120 -14.07 -19.59 -13.00
C ALA A 120 -12.93 -19.78 -14.03
N GLN A 121 -11.67 -19.67 -13.62
CA GLN A 121 -10.53 -19.99 -14.50
C GLN A 121 -10.46 -21.47 -14.90
N ALA A 122 -10.80 -22.39 -13.99
CA ALA A 122 -10.83 -23.81 -14.28
C ALA A 122 -11.94 -24.17 -15.28
N GLU A 123 -13.10 -23.52 -15.22
CA GLU A 123 -14.19 -23.69 -16.18
C GLU A 123 -13.82 -23.16 -17.56
N ILE A 124 -13.12 -22.02 -17.64
CA ILE A 124 -12.59 -21.47 -18.90
C ILE A 124 -11.56 -22.42 -19.53
N SER A 125 -10.73 -23.09 -18.74
CA SER A 125 -9.74 -24.06 -19.23
C SER A 125 -10.33 -25.40 -19.71
N LYS A 126 -11.59 -25.70 -19.35
CA LYS A 126 -12.31 -26.92 -19.77
C LYS A 126 -13.21 -26.69 -20.99
N ALA A 127 -13.38 -25.46 -21.46
CA ALA A 127 -14.17 -25.16 -22.65
C ALA A 127 -13.49 -25.75 -23.91
N PRO A 128 -14.18 -26.59 -24.71
CA PRO A 128 -13.59 -27.21 -25.89
C PRO A 128 -13.24 -26.14 -26.93
N THR A 129 -11.99 -26.14 -27.38
CA THR A 129 -11.49 -25.32 -28.48
C THR A 129 -12.14 -25.77 -29.79
N GLY A 130 -13.35 -25.28 -30.08
CA GLY A 130 -14.06 -25.58 -31.32
C GLY A 130 -15.58 -25.46 -31.21
N SER A 131 -16.11 -24.24 -31.14
CA SER A 131 -17.46 -23.92 -31.63
C SER A 131 -17.63 -22.42 -31.80
N ASN A 132 -18.42 -22.05 -32.81
CA ASN A 132 -18.67 -20.69 -33.33
C ASN A 132 -19.38 -19.73 -32.36
N ASN A 133 -19.10 -19.77 -31.06
CA ASN A 133 -19.72 -18.92 -30.06
C ASN A 133 -18.70 -17.91 -29.50
N ASP A 134 -18.22 -17.00 -30.35
CA ASP A 134 -17.41 -15.83 -29.91
C ASP A 134 -18.13 -15.03 -28.80
N ALA A 135 -19.47 -15.05 -28.77
CA ALA A 135 -20.28 -14.42 -27.74
C ALA A 135 -20.16 -15.10 -26.36
N GLU A 136 -20.12 -16.43 -26.29
CA GLU A 136 -19.98 -17.17 -25.02
C GLU A 136 -18.53 -17.09 -24.49
N LEU A 137 -17.54 -17.10 -25.39
CA LEU A 137 -16.14 -16.85 -25.03
C LEU A 137 -15.90 -15.43 -24.54
N LYS A 138 -16.59 -14.44 -25.12
CA LYS A 138 -16.54 -13.04 -24.66
C LYS A 138 -17.23 -12.87 -23.31
N ALA A 139 -18.41 -13.47 -23.11
CA ALA A 139 -19.11 -13.47 -21.83
C ALA A 139 -18.27 -14.14 -20.72
N ALA A 140 -17.69 -15.31 -20.98
CA ALA A 140 -16.82 -15.99 -20.02
C ALA A 140 -15.55 -15.19 -19.69
N ARG A 141 -15.00 -14.44 -20.65
CA ARG A 141 -13.87 -13.52 -20.41
C ARG A 141 -14.28 -12.28 -19.61
N GLU A 142 -15.47 -11.75 -19.85
CA GLU A 142 -16.04 -10.62 -19.09
C GLU A 142 -16.35 -11.03 -17.65
N ASP A 143 -16.88 -12.23 -17.43
CA ASP A 143 -17.15 -12.77 -16.08
C ASP A 143 -15.84 -13.04 -15.33
N ALA A 144 -14.81 -13.57 -16.00
CA ALA A 144 -13.48 -13.69 -15.40
C ALA A 144 -12.80 -12.34 -15.12
N ALA A 145 -13.05 -11.32 -15.95
CA ALA A 145 -12.57 -9.97 -15.72
C ALA A 145 -13.27 -9.30 -14.53
N LYS A 146 -14.59 -9.51 -14.36
CA LYS A 146 -15.34 -9.06 -13.17
C LYS A 146 -14.85 -9.76 -11.91
N ALA A 147 -14.73 -11.08 -11.92
CA ALA A 147 -14.23 -11.84 -10.77
C ALA A 147 -12.79 -11.46 -10.38
N LYS A 148 -11.94 -11.09 -11.35
CA LYS A 148 -10.59 -10.56 -11.06
C LYS A 148 -10.63 -9.17 -10.42
N ARG A 149 -11.50 -8.27 -10.89
CA ARG A 149 -11.67 -6.93 -10.31
C ARG A 149 -12.22 -6.99 -8.88
N GLU A 150 -13.18 -7.87 -8.62
CA GLU A 150 -13.72 -8.11 -7.27
C GLU A 150 -12.65 -8.68 -6.32
N LEU A 151 -11.76 -9.55 -6.82
CA LEU A 151 -10.64 -10.08 -6.06
C LEU A 151 -9.57 -9.01 -5.77
N GLU A 152 -9.27 -8.14 -6.74
CA GLU A 152 -8.36 -7.00 -6.51
C GLU A 152 -8.94 -5.98 -5.53
N ALA A 153 -10.24 -5.67 -5.62
CA ALA A 153 -10.93 -4.80 -4.67
C ALA A 153 -10.92 -5.38 -3.24
N ALA A 154 -11.29 -6.66 -3.08
CA ALA A 154 -11.25 -7.34 -1.79
C ALA A 154 -9.82 -7.45 -1.21
N ARG A 155 -8.80 -7.55 -2.07
CA ARG A 155 -7.39 -7.49 -1.62
C ARG A 155 -6.97 -6.10 -1.18
N ALA A 156 -7.44 -5.05 -1.86
CA ALA A 156 -7.17 -3.66 -1.50
C ALA A 156 -7.80 -3.29 -0.14
N GLU A 157 -9.04 -3.70 0.09
CA GLU A 157 -9.73 -3.55 1.39
C GLU A 157 -9.00 -4.31 2.51
N ALA A 158 -8.55 -5.54 2.22
CA ALA A 158 -7.75 -6.32 3.18
C ALA A 158 -6.34 -5.75 3.44
N THR A 159 -5.80 -4.90 2.55
CA THR A 159 -4.55 -4.17 2.80
C THR A 159 -4.79 -2.90 3.61
N GLN A 160 -5.83 -2.13 3.32
CA GLN A 160 -6.20 -0.94 4.08
C GLN A 160 -6.53 -1.29 5.54
N ALA A 161 -7.34 -2.32 5.77
CA ALA A 161 -7.68 -2.78 7.12
C ALA A 161 -6.43 -3.24 7.91
N LYS A 162 -5.39 -3.78 7.24
CA LYS A 162 -4.12 -4.13 7.90
C LYS A 162 -3.28 -2.91 8.26
N GLU A 163 -3.28 -1.89 7.40
CA GLU A 163 -2.57 -0.63 7.65
C GLU A 163 -3.18 0.10 8.84
N GLU A 164 -4.51 0.16 8.95
CA GLU A 164 -5.23 0.72 10.11
C GLU A 164 -4.93 -0.04 11.40
N LEU A 165 -4.83 -1.37 11.34
CA LEU A 165 -4.44 -2.20 12.48
C LEU A 165 -2.98 -1.95 12.92
N GLU A 166 -2.06 -1.76 11.98
CA GLU A 166 -0.66 -1.43 12.28
C GLU A 166 -0.50 0.00 12.81
N ALA A 167 -1.26 0.96 12.28
CA ALA A 167 -1.32 2.33 12.80
C ALA A 167 -1.83 2.35 14.25
N SER A 168 -2.95 1.66 14.52
CA SER A 168 -3.54 1.54 15.85
C SER A 168 -2.60 0.83 16.86
N LYS A 169 -1.75 -0.09 16.40
CA LYS A 169 -0.73 -0.74 17.25
C LYS A 169 0.44 0.20 17.56
N LYS A 170 0.91 0.98 16.59
CA LYS A 170 2.01 1.93 16.79
C LYS A 170 1.62 3.01 17.79
N GLU A 171 0.42 3.55 17.67
CA GLU A 171 -0.13 4.53 18.61
C GLU A 171 -0.19 3.97 20.05
N ASN A 172 -0.52 2.69 20.21
CA ASN A 172 -0.49 2.01 21.50
C ASN A 172 0.94 1.87 22.07
N GLU A 173 1.91 1.58 21.22
CA GLU A 173 3.31 1.47 21.62
C GLU A 173 3.89 2.83 22.07
N ASP A 174 3.56 3.89 21.35
CA ASP A 174 4.04 5.26 21.62
C ASP A 174 3.43 5.82 22.92
N LEU A 175 2.14 5.56 23.17
CA LEU A 175 1.51 5.92 24.44
C LEU A 175 2.04 5.11 25.62
N ARG A 176 2.42 3.83 25.42
CA ARG A 176 3.08 3.03 26.47
C ARG A 176 4.47 3.56 26.83
N LYS A 177 5.20 4.09 25.85
CA LYS A 177 6.49 4.76 26.08
C LYS A 177 6.32 6.08 26.84
N ASN A 178 5.28 6.86 26.51
CA ASN A 178 4.96 8.12 27.19
C ASN A 178 4.45 7.91 28.63
N ALA A 179 3.64 6.88 28.88
CA ALA A 179 3.22 6.50 30.23
C ALA A 179 4.39 5.97 31.10
N GLY A 180 5.39 5.34 30.49
CA GLY A 180 6.59 4.87 31.18
C GLY A 180 7.53 5.99 31.64
N SER A 181 7.53 7.12 30.93
CA SER A 181 8.40 8.27 31.23
C SER A 181 7.82 9.20 32.31
N ALA A 182 6.49 9.21 32.52
CA ALA A 182 5.84 9.94 33.61
C ALA A 182 6.05 9.33 35.01
N LYS A 183 6.32 8.01 35.09
CA LYS A 183 6.48 7.29 36.38
C LYS A 183 7.81 7.54 37.07
N THR A 184 8.83 8.02 36.35
CA THR A 184 10.20 8.22 36.86
C THR A 184 10.41 9.59 37.52
N ALA A 185 9.52 10.55 37.28
CA ALA A 185 9.62 11.92 37.80
C ALA A 185 9.02 12.11 39.22
N ALA A 186 8.24 11.15 39.73
CA ALA A 186 7.48 11.31 40.98
C ALA A 186 8.22 10.86 42.27
N VAL A 187 9.46 10.35 42.18
CA VAL A 187 10.20 9.80 43.35
C VAL A 187 11.19 10.79 44.00
N SER A 188 11.42 11.98 43.42
CA SER A 188 12.47 12.89 43.89
C SER A 188 12.00 14.06 44.78
N GLY A 189 10.76 14.05 45.28
CA GLY A 189 10.11 15.24 45.88
C GLY A 189 9.93 15.27 47.40
N ILE A 190 10.45 14.32 48.20
CA ILE A 190 10.11 14.22 49.63
C ILE A 190 11.37 14.06 50.50
N ALA A 191 12.09 15.16 50.75
CA ALA A 191 12.97 15.30 51.92
C ALA A 191 13.36 16.78 52.12
N GLY A 192 12.78 17.45 53.13
CA GLY A 192 13.29 18.73 53.60
C GLY A 192 12.28 19.66 54.28
N ALA A 193 12.05 19.45 55.58
CA ALA A 193 11.63 20.45 56.59
C ALA A 193 11.37 19.70 57.91
N GLY A 194 11.85 20.07 59.09
CA GLY A 194 12.56 21.23 59.59
C GLY A 194 12.43 21.18 61.12
N ALA A 195 13.55 21.18 61.83
CA ALA A 195 13.62 21.20 63.29
C ALA A 195 13.44 22.64 63.83
N GLY A 196 12.75 22.80 64.95
CA GLY A 196 12.50 24.10 65.60
C GLY A 196 12.40 23.99 67.12
N ALA A 197 13.34 24.65 67.79
CA ALA A 197 13.60 24.75 69.23
C ALA A 197 12.42 25.19 70.13
N ALA A 198 12.45 24.77 71.40
CA ALA A 198 11.77 25.47 72.49
C ALA A 198 12.68 25.59 73.72
N ALA A 199 12.78 26.82 74.22
CA ALA A 199 13.74 27.33 75.19
C ALA A 199 13.35 27.10 76.66
N THR A 200 14.39 27.05 77.48
CA THR A 200 14.46 26.90 78.93
C THR A 200 14.01 28.16 79.69
N LYS A 201 13.40 27.96 80.87
CA LYS A 201 13.11 29.02 81.87
C LYS A 201 14.10 28.90 83.04
N ALA A 202 14.78 30.01 83.35
CA ALA A 202 15.67 30.16 84.52
C ALA A 202 14.90 30.70 85.74
N ALA A 203 15.29 30.28 86.94
CA ALA A 203 14.90 30.89 88.21
C ALA A 203 16.13 30.96 89.12
N GLU A 204 16.44 32.18 89.57
CA GLU A 204 17.58 32.56 90.42
C GLU A 204 17.32 32.27 91.91
N GLY A 205 18.38 31.91 92.64
CA GLY A 205 18.36 31.77 94.09
C GLY A 205 19.75 31.78 94.73
N LEU A 206 20.10 32.94 95.31
CA LEU A 206 21.10 33.25 96.36
C LEU A 206 22.30 32.30 96.56
N ALA A 207 23.49 32.79 96.21
CA ALA A 207 24.76 32.09 96.31
C ALA A 207 25.53 32.39 97.62
N THR A 208 25.98 31.31 98.26
CA THR A 208 26.96 31.28 99.35
C THR A 208 28.33 30.80 98.80
N PRO A 209 29.47 31.10 99.45
CA PRO A 209 30.80 30.69 98.97
C PRO A 209 30.96 29.18 98.74
N ASP A 210 30.28 28.34 99.53
CA ASP A 210 30.24 26.88 99.35
C ASP A 210 29.38 26.43 98.16
N THR A 211 28.31 27.16 97.84
CA THR A 211 27.51 26.88 96.62
C THR A 211 28.26 27.28 95.35
N HIS A 212 29.16 28.26 95.39
CA HIS A 212 30.07 28.53 94.26
C HIS A 212 31.09 27.41 94.03
N MET A 213 31.60 26.75 95.08
CA MET A 213 32.51 25.59 94.92
C MET A 213 31.79 24.32 94.47
N GLN A 214 30.58 24.07 94.98
CA GLN A 214 29.74 22.96 94.50
C GLN A 214 29.23 23.21 93.08
N ALA A 215 28.84 24.45 92.75
CA ALA A 215 28.48 24.85 91.39
C ALA A 215 29.67 24.76 90.45
N ALA A 216 30.89 25.15 90.86
CA ALA A 216 32.09 24.99 90.03
C ALA A 216 32.40 23.51 89.76
N ARG A 217 32.19 22.62 90.74
CA ARG A 217 32.38 21.17 90.55
C ARG A 217 31.30 20.55 89.65
N VAL A 218 30.04 20.99 89.79
CA VAL A 218 28.94 20.57 88.90
C VAL A 218 29.10 21.16 87.50
N LEU A 219 29.59 22.40 87.36
CA LEU A 219 29.93 23.02 86.08
C LEU A 219 31.12 22.31 85.43
N GLY A 220 32.12 21.87 86.18
CA GLY A 220 33.23 21.05 85.67
C GLY A 220 32.75 19.69 85.16
N LEU A 221 31.90 18.99 85.94
CA LEU A 221 31.27 17.74 85.51
C LEU A 221 30.35 17.94 84.29
N ALA A 222 29.61 19.05 84.25
CA ALA A 222 28.74 19.39 83.14
C ALA A 222 29.53 19.79 81.89
N GLN A 223 30.68 20.46 82.03
CA GLN A 223 31.58 20.80 80.95
C GLN A 223 32.25 19.54 80.39
N GLU A 224 32.71 18.63 81.25
CA GLU A 224 33.22 17.32 80.84
C GLU A 224 32.16 16.47 80.13
N MET A 225 30.92 16.45 80.65
CA MET A 225 29.79 15.82 79.97
C MET A 225 29.47 16.47 78.62
N ALA A 226 29.50 17.80 78.53
CA ALA A 226 29.25 18.52 77.29
C ALA A 226 30.33 18.23 76.25
N ASP A 227 31.60 18.21 76.65
CA ASP A 227 32.73 17.89 75.78
C ASP A 227 32.66 16.42 75.31
N ARG A 228 32.30 15.50 76.21
CA ARG A 228 32.10 14.08 75.87
C ARG A 228 30.93 13.88 74.91
N LEU A 229 29.76 14.46 75.20
CA LEU A 229 28.59 14.39 74.30
C LEU A 229 28.89 15.03 72.94
N THR A 230 29.66 16.13 72.92
CA THR A 230 30.09 16.77 71.68
C THR A 230 31.05 15.88 70.89
N SER A 231 31.98 15.18 71.57
CA SER A 231 32.88 14.22 70.93
C SER A 231 32.13 13.00 70.39
N GLU A 232 31.16 12.48 71.15
CA GLU A 232 30.33 11.33 70.76
C GLU A 232 29.44 11.68 69.57
N ALA A 233 28.78 12.84 69.60
CA ALA A 233 27.97 13.33 68.48
C ALA A 233 28.81 13.59 67.21
N LYS A 234 30.04 14.10 67.36
CA LYS A 234 30.97 14.25 66.22
C LYS A 234 31.37 12.91 65.64
N ALA A 235 31.74 11.94 66.47
CA ALA A 235 32.10 10.60 66.03
C ALA A 235 30.93 9.88 65.33
N GLU A 236 29.72 10.00 65.89
CA GLU A 236 28.51 9.43 65.30
C GLU A 236 28.17 10.11 63.96
N SER A 237 28.27 11.44 63.87
CA SER A 237 28.07 12.18 62.62
C SER A 237 29.10 11.80 61.55
N GLU A 238 30.37 11.63 61.93
CA GLU A 238 31.42 11.20 61.00
C GLU A 238 31.16 9.77 60.50
N SER A 239 30.71 8.87 61.38
CA SER A 239 30.28 7.52 61.01
C SER A 239 29.10 7.55 60.05
N MET A 240 28.05 8.30 60.35
CA MET A 240 26.88 8.44 59.48
C MET A 240 27.24 9.03 58.11
N LEU A 241 28.13 10.02 58.06
CA LEU A 241 28.61 10.59 56.79
C LEU A 241 29.43 9.57 55.97
N SER A 242 30.25 8.77 56.63
CA SER A 242 31.02 7.70 55.97
C SER A 242 30.11 6.62 55.40
N GLU A 243 29.11 6.18 56.17
CA GLU A 243 28.11 5.21 55.72
C GLU A 243 27.26 5.76 54.57
N ALA A 244 26.80 7.01 54.67
CA ALA A 244 26.05 7.66 53.62
C ALA A 244 26.87 7.80 52.33
N ARG A 245 28.16 8.16 52.43
CA ARG A 245 29.08 8.21 51.27
C ARG A 245 29.26 6.83 50.65
N THR A 246 29.49 5.80 51.45
CA THR A 246 29.64 4.42 50.97
C THR A 246 28.38 3.92 50.29
N ALA A 247 27.20 4.21 50.86
CA ALA A 247 25.91 3.86 50.26
C ALA A 247 25.67 4.60 48.95
N ALA A 248 26.00 5.90 48.87
CA ALA A 248 25.89 6.69 47.66
C ALA A 248 26.84 6.19 46.55
N GLU A 249 28.09 5.89 46.89
CA GLU A 249 29.07 5.31 45.94
C GLU A 249 28.59 3.96 45.41
N LYS A 250 28.07 3.09 46.28
CA LYS A 250 27.48 1.82 45.85
C LYS A 250 26.30 2.02 44.90
N GLN A 251 25.39 2.93 45.23
CA GLN A 251 24.24 3.22 44.37
C GLN A 251 24.66 3.78 43.01
N LEU A 252 25.68 4.64 42.97
CA LEU A 252 26.24 5.17 41.72
C LEU A 252 26.89 4.06 40.88
N ASN A 253 27.65 3.15 41.49
CA ASN A 253 28.27 2.02 40.79
C ASN A 253 27.23 1.02 40.26
N ASP A 254 26.18 0.75 41.05
CA ASP A 254 25.06 -0.10 40.63
C ASP A 254 24.27 0.57 39.49
N ALA A 255 24.08 1.88 39.53
CA ALA A 255 23.42 2.62 38.45
C ALA A 255 24.27 2.65 37.17
N ASP A 256 25.58 2.90 37.27
CA ASP A 256 26.50 2.93 36.14
C ASP A 256 26.62 1.55 35.47
N SER A 257 26.73 0.48 36.27
CA SER A 257 26.77 -0.89 35.74
C SER A 257 25.48 -1.29 35.03
N ARG A 258 24.30 -0.93 35.60
CA ARG A 258 23.00 -1.15 34.95
C ARG A 258 22.87 -0.37 33.66
N SER A 259 23.30 0.90 33.65
CA SER A 259 23.28 1.74 32.45
C SER A 259 24.15 1.15 31.34
N LYS A 260 25.39 0.76 31.65
CA LYS A 260 26.30 0.11 30.71
C LYS A 260 25.74 -1.20 30.16
N ALA A 261 25.16 -2.04 31.03
CA ALA A 261 24.51 -3.28 30.60
C ALA A 261 23.34 -3.01 29.65
N GLN A 262 22.48 -2.03 29.98
CA GLN A 262 21.36 -1.65 29.14
C GLN A 262 21.79 -1.11 27.78
N LEU A 263 22.86 -0.30 27.73
CA LEU A 263 23.43 0.19 26.47
C LEU A 263 24.00 -0.95 25.62
N ALA A 264 24.73 -1.88 26.24
CA ALA A 264 25.29 -3.04 25.54
C ALA A 264 24.18 -3.96 24.98
N ASP A 265 23.11 -4.18 25.74
CA ASP A 265 21.97 -4.96 25.29
C ASP A 265 21.18 -4.27 24.17
N ALA A 266 21.02 -2.94 24.26
CA ALA A 266 20.39 -2.14 23.21
C ALA A 266 21.22 -2.20 21.91
N GLN A 267 22.55 -2.04 22.02
CA GLN A 267 23.46 -2.16 20.88
C GLN A 267 23.38 -3.55 20.23
N LYS A 268 23.45 -4.63 21.03
CA LYS A 268 23.32 -6.00 20.50
C LYS A 268 22.00 -6.24 19.78
N LYS A 269 20.88 -5.73 20.33
CA LYS A 269 19.56 -5.86 19.68
C LYS A 269 19.51 -5.10 18.37
N PHE A 270 20.09 -3.91 18.32
CA PHE A 270 20.17 -3.11 17.11
C PHE A 270 21.02 -3.79 16.03
N ASP A 271 22.20 -4.31 16.39
CA ASP A 271 23.07 -5.03 15.46
C ASP A 271 22.40 -6.30 14.93
N ALA A 272 21.72 -7.06 15.81
CA ALA A 272 20.94 -8.22 15.41
C ALA A 272 19.79 -7.84 14.46
N GLN A 273 19.10 -6.73 14.72
CA GLN A 273 18.03 -6.24 13.85
C GLN A 273 18.56 -5.78 12.48
N LEU A 274 19.74 -5.14 12.42
CA LEU A 274 20.40 -4.78 11.16
C LEU A 274 20.79 -6.02 10.35
N LEU A 275 21.34 -7.04 10.99
CA LEU A 275 21.68 -8.31 10.32
C LEU A 275 20.44 -9.04 9.80
N ASP A 276 19.36 -9.10 10.59
CA ASP A 276 18.10 -9.70 10.15
C ASP A 276 17.48 -8.90 8.99
N ALA A 277 17.54 -7.57 9.03
CA ALA A 277 17.08 -6.72 7.92
C ALA A 277 17.92 -6.94 6.65
N ASP A 278 19.25 -7.00 6.75
CA ASP A 278 20.16 -7.22 5.63
C ASP A 278 19.96 -8.62 5.02
N THR A 279 19.83 -9.65 5.85
CA THR A 279 19.58 -11.02 5.36
C THR A 279 18.22 -11.16 4.68
N ARG A 280 17.16 -10.55 5.23
CA ARG A 280 15.85 -10.50 4.58
C ARG A 280 15.90 -9.73 3.26
N SER A 281 16.59 -8.59 3.23
CA SER A 281 16.77 -7.79 2.01
C SER A 281 17.48 -8.60 0.92
N LYS A 282 18.62 -9.22 1.23
CA LYS A 282 19.36 -10.09 0.30
C LYS A 282 18.52 -11.25 -0.20
N LYS A 283 17.74 -11.88 0.68
CA LYS A 283 16.85 -12.97 0.30
C LYS A 283 15.75 -12.49 -0.66
N LEU A 284 15.11 -11.35 -0.36
CA LEU A 284 14.09 -10.78 -1.24
C LEU A 284 14.64 -10.43 -2.61
N VAL A 285 15.85 -9.87 -2.68
CA VAL A 285 16.53 -9.59 -3.95
C VAL A 285 16.83 -10.88 -4.71
N SER A 286 17.40 -11.88 -4.04
CA SER A 286 17.67 -13.19 -4.66
C SER A 286 16.40 -13.88 -5.17
N ASP A 287 15.31 -13.85 -4.40
CA ASP A 287 14.03 -14.45 -4.77
C ASP A 287 13.41 -13.68 -5.96
N ALA A 288 13.51 -12.35 -5.98
CA ALA A 288 13.06 -11.51 -7.09
C ALA A 288 13.88 -11.77 -8.36
N GLU A 289 15.21 -11.87 -8.26
CA GLU A 289 16.09 -12.19 -9.38
C GLU A 289 15.82 -13.59 -9.94
N ALA A 290 15.62 -14.59 -9.08
CA ALA A 290 15.29 -15.95 -9.51
C ALA A 290 13.93 -15.98 -10.23
N LYS A 291 12.94 -15.27 -9.70
CA LYS A 291 11.62 -15.17 -10.32
C LYS A 291 11.67 -14.42 -11.66
N ALA A 292 12.44 -13.35 -11.76
CA ALA A 292 12.65 -12.62 -13.02
C ALA A 292 13.26 -13.53 -14.09
N LYS A 293 14.35 -14.25 -13.76
CA LYS A 293 14.98 -15.22 -14.67
C LYS A 293 14.03 -16.33 -15.11
N GLN A 294 13.20 -16.83 -14.19
CA GLN A 294 12.18 -17.82 -14.52
C GLN A 294 11.15 -17.23 -15.50
N THR A 295 10.64 -16.02 -15.26
CA THR A 295 9.67 -15.38 -16.16
C THR A 295 10.26 -15.08 -17.53
N GLU A 296 11.53 -14.69 -17.61
CA GLU A 296 12.24 -14.48 -18.89
C GLU A 296 12.40 -15.79 -19.66
N SER A 297 12.80 -16.87 -18.98
CA SER A 297 12.93 -18.20 -19.58
C SER A 297 11.59 -18.73 -20.09
N GLU A 298 10.52 -18.59 -19.29
CA GLU A 298 9.17 -18.97 -19.69
C GLU A 298 8.65 -18.13 -20.87
N ALA A 299 8.90 -16.82 -20.86
CA ALA A 299 8.54 -15.92 -21.95
C ALA A 299 9.29 -16.26 -23.25
N ASN A 300 10.60 -16.50 -23.16
CA ASN A 300 11.42 -16.90 -24.31
C ASN A 300 10.97 -18.24 -24.88
N SER A 301 10.71 -19.25 -24.04
CA SER A 301 10.22 -20.56 -24.49
C SER A 301 8.85 -20.45 -25.17
N ARG A 302 7.94 -19.62 -24.65
CA ARG A 302 6.65 -19.35 -25.31
C ARG A 302 6.81 -18.61 -26.63
N ALA A 303 7.70 -17.63 -26.70
CA ALA A 303 7.99 -16.90 -27.92
C ALA A 303 8.59 -17.81 -29.00
N GLU A 304 9.57 -18.65 -28.65
CA GLU A 304 10.16 -19.65 -29.55
C GLU A 304 9.12 -20.66 -30.05
N ALA A 305 8.26 -21.16 -29.16
CA ALA A 305 7.17 -22.07 -29.55
C ALA A 305 6.18 -21.39 -30.50
N GLN A 306 5.85 -20.12 -30.28
CA GLN A 306 4.95 -19.36 -31.15
C GLN A 306 5.59 -19.08 -32.52
N ILE A 307 6.88 -18.73 -32.55
CA ILE A 307 7.64 -18.54 -33.80
C ILE A 307 7.63 -19.84 -34.59
N ARG A 308 7.97 -20.97 -33.96
CA ARG A 308 7.96 -22.28 -34.61
C ARG A 308 6.58 -22.64 -35.16
N GLN A 309 5.51 -22.40 -34.41
CA GLN A 309 4.14 -22.62 -34.91
C GLN A 309 3.78 -21.72 -36.09
N ALA A 310 4.25 -20.47 -36.09
CA ALA A 310 4.03 -19.55 -37.20
C ALA A 310 4.81 -19.98 -38.45
N GLU A 311 6.06 -20.41 -38.29
CA GLU A 311 6.90 -20.95 -39.36
C GLU A 311 6.31 -22.24 -39.96
N GLU A 312 5.87 -23.18 -39.12
CA GLU A 312 5.22 -24.41 -39.57
C GLU A 312 3.93 -24.11 -40.36
N LYS A 313 3.12 -23.15 -39.92
CA LYS A 313 1.92 -22.70 -40.67
C LYS A 313 2.28 -22.01 -41.98
N ALA A 314 3.31 -21.17 -42.00
CA ALA A 314 3.76 -20.50 -43.21
C ALA A 314 4.27 -21.51 -44.25
N ALA A 315 5.07 -22.49 -43.81
CA ALA A 315 5.57 -23.57 -44.65
C ALA A 315 4.42 -24.44 -45.20
N ALA A 316 3.43 -24.78 -44.36
CA ALA A 316 2.25 -25.52 -44.81
C ALA A 316 1.45 -24.75 -45.87
N LEU A 317 1.23 -23.45 -45.66
CA LEU A 317 0.51 -22.60 -46.62
C LEU A 317 1.27 -22.44 -47.94
N GLN A 318 2.60 -22.34 -47.90
CA GLN A 318 3.44 -22.32 -49.10
C GLN A 318 3.34 -23.65 -49.86
N ALA A 319 3.46 -24.78 -49.17
CA ALA A 319 3.32 -26.10 -49.79
C ALA A 319 1.95 -26.30 -50.44
N ASP A 320 0.87 -25.84 -49.80
CA ASP A 320 -0.48 -25.91 -50.36
C ASP A 320 -0.66 -24.97 -51.55
N ALA A 321 -0.05 -23.78 -51.52
CA ALA A 321 -0.05 -22.86 -52.66
C ALA A 321 0.69 -23.45 -53.87
N GLU A 322 1.85 -24.08 -53.65
CA GLU A 322 2.63 -24.75 -54.71
C GLU A 322 1.89 -25.93 -55.33
N LYS A 323 1.22 -26.76 -54.51
CA LYS A 323 0.36 -27.85 -54.99
C LYS A 323 -0.77 -27.32 -55.86
N LYS A 324 -1.53 -26.32 -55.36
CA LYS A 324 -2.61 -25.69 -56.12
C LYS A 324 -2.11 -25.05 -57.41
N HIS A 325 -0.97 -24.38 -57.37
CA HIS A 325 -0.36 -23.81 -58.57
C HIS A 325 -0.03 -24.89 -59.61
N THR A 326 0.54 -26.01 -59.16
CA THR A 326 0.86 -27.14 -60.04
C THR A 326 -0.40 -27.78 -60.64
N GLU A 327 -1.44 -27.98 -59.83
CA GLU A 327 -2.74 -28.50 -60.29
C GLU A 327 -3.37 -27.57 -61.32
N VAL A 328 -3.48 -26.27 -61.02
CA VAL A 328 -4.01 -25.26 -61.94
C VAL A 328 -3.20 -25.25 -63.24
N MET A 329 -1.87 -25.26 -63.16
CA MET A 329 -1.02 -25.25 -64.34
C MET A 329 -1.20 -26.52 -65.19
N ASN A 330 -1.40 -27.68 -64.56
CA ASN A 330 -1.71 -28.91 -65.26
C ASN A 330 -3.07 -28.82 -65.97
N THR A 331 -4.11 -28.28 -65.32
CA THR A 331 -5.43 -28.10 -65.96
C THR A 331 -5.38 -27.11 -67.12
N VAL A 332 -4.65 -25.99 -66.96
CA VAL A 332 -4.46 -24.99 -68.03
C VAL A 332 -3.73 -25.60 -69.21
N LYS A 333 -2.67 -26.39 -68.98
CA LYS A 333 -1.96 -27.12 -70.05
C LYS A 333 -2.89 -28.12 -70.76
N GLN A 334 -3.71 -28.86 -70.03
CA GLN A 334 -4.69 -29.77 -70.63
C GLN A 334 -5.71 -29.03 -71.51
N GLN A 335 -6.22 -27.89 -71.03
CA GLN A 335 -7.12 -27.03 -71.81
C GLN A 335 -6.44 -26.50 -73.07
N GLN A 336 -5.19 -26.04 -72.96
CA GLN A 336 -4.39 -25.60 -74.10
C GLN A 336 -4.27 -26.72 -75.14
N THR A 337 -3.84 -27.93 -74.75
CA THR A 337 -3.71 -29.06 -75.68
C THR A 337 -5.04 -29.44 -76.32
N ALA A 338 -6.15 -29.40 -75.56
CA ALA A 338 -7.48 -29.67 -76.10
C ALA A 338 -7.94 -28.61 -77.12
N LEU A 339 -7.66 -27.33 -76.85
CA LEU A 339 -7.93 -26.24 -77.79
C LEU A 339 -7.07 -26.36 -79.06
N GLU A 340 -5.80 -26.69 -78.92
CA GLU A 340 -4.89 -26.93 -80.05
C GLU A 340 -5.38 -28.10 -80.93
N ALA A 341 -5.81 -29.20 -80.32
CA ALA A 341 -6.41 -30.33 -81.03
C ALA A 341 -7.68 -29.91 -81.78
N ARG A 342 -8.60 -29.17 -81.14
CA ARG A 342 -9.82 -28.65 -81.75
C ARG A 342 -9.53 -27.73 -82.94
N ILE A 343 -8.50 -26.89 -82.85
CA ILE A 343 -8.06 -26.02 -83.95
C ILE A 343 -7.55 -26.86 -85.13
N ALA A 344 -6.78 -27.92 -84.86
CA ALA A 344 -6.28 -28.82 -85.91
C ALA A 344 -7.42 -29.57 -86.61
N GLU A 345 -8.41 -30.07 -85.85
CA GLU A 345 -9.64 -30.66 -86.38
C GLU A 345 -10.39 -29.65 -87.28
N LEU A 346 -10.63 -28.44 -86.79
CA LEU A 346 -11.33 -27.39 -87.55
C LEU A 346 -10.62 -27.03 -88.86
N ARG A 347 -9.28 -26.95 -88.86
CA ARG A 347 -8.49 -26.72 -90.08
C ARG A 347 -8.61 -27.87 -91.09
N THR A 348 -8.74 -29.10 -90.59
CA THR A 348 -8.93 -30.28 -91.44
C THR A 348 -10.33 -30.28 -92.04
N PHE A 349 -11.36 -30.03 -91.22
CA PHE A 349 -12.73 -29.82 -91.67
C PHE A 349 -12.82 -28.69 -92.70
N GLU A 350 -12.16 -27.56 -92.48
CA GLU A 350 -12.13 -26.46 -93.45
C GLU A 350 -11.51 -26.89 -94.78
N ARG A 351 -10.39 -27.62 -94.74
CA ARG A 351 -9.71 -28.10 -95.95
C ARG A 351 -10.59 -29.08 -96.72
N GLU A 352 -11.21 -30.04 -96.03
CA GLU A 352 -12.16 -30.99 -96.65
C GLU A 352 -13.38 -30.28 -97.20
N TYR A 353 -13.94 -29.32 -96.46
CA TYR A 353 -15.11 -28.54 -96.89
C TYR A 353 -14.79 -27.71 -98.14
N ARG A 354 -13.64 -27.02 -98.17
CA ARG A 354 -13.16 -26.28 -99.34
C ARG A 354 -12.99 -27.21 -100.55
N THR A 355 -12.42 -28.40 -100.36
CA THR A 355 -12.28 -29.38 -101.46
C THR A 355 -13.64 -29.86 -101.95
N ARG A 356 -14.56 -30.26 -101.05
CA ARG A 356 -15.91 -30.70 -101.43
C ARG A 356 -16.71 -29.60 -102.12
N LEU A 357 -16.63 -28.37 -101.63
CA LEU A 357 -17.28 -27.21 -102.25
C LEU A 357 -16.70 -26.95 -103.65
N LYS A 358 -15.38 -27.03 -103.80
CA LYS A 358 -14.72 -26.90 -105.11
C LYS A 358 -15.19 -27.97 -106.08
N THR A 359 -15.20 -29.24 -105.67
CA THR A 359 -15.70 -30.35 -106.50
C THR A 359 -17.17 -30.21 -106.86
N LEU A 360 -18.02 -29.76 -105.91
CA LEU A 360 -19.44 -29.49 -106.19
C LEU A 360 -19.61 -28.38 -107.22
N LEU A 361 -18.86 -27.27 -107.08
CA LEU A 361 -18.92 -26.16 -108.02
C LEU A 361 -18.38 -26.56 -109.40
N GLU A 362 -17.30 -27.34 -109.48
CA GLU A 362 -16.76 -27.89 -110.74
C GLU A 362 -17.78 -28.81 -111.42
N SER A 363 -18.41 -29.73 -110.67
CA SER A 363 -19.47 -30.60 -111.17
C SER A 363 -20.68 -29.81 -111.67
N GLN A 364 -21.12 -28.78 -110.93
CA GLN A 364 -22.22 -27.90 -111.36
C GLN A 364 -21.84 -27.11 -112.63
N LEU A 365 -20.58 -26.70 -112.78
CA LEU A 365 -20.10 -26.03 -113.98
C LEU A 365 -20.09 -26.98 -115.19
N GLU A 366 -19.64 -28.23 -115.00
CA GLU A 366 -19.61 -29.26 -116.05
C GLU A 366 -21.03 -29.68 -116.47
N GLU A 367 -21.98 -29.77 -115.53
CA GLU A 367 -23.41 -29.95 -115.85
C GLU A 367 -23.99 -28.78 -116.67
N LEU A 368 -23.55 -27.55 -116.40
CA LEU A 368 -23.93 -26.36 -117.17
C LEU A 368 -23.30 -26.35 -118.56
N GLU A 369 -22.03 -26.75 -118.70
CA GLU A 369 -21.35 -26.87 -119.99
C GLU A 369 -21.95 -27.99 -120.84
N THR A 370 -22.24 -29.15 -120.24
CA THR A 370 -22.92 -30.26 -120.94
C THR A 370 -24.36 -29.91 -121.31
N ARG A 371 -25.11 -29.20 -120.46
CA ARG A 371 -26.42 -28.62 -120.85
C ARG A 371 -26.31 -27.53 -121.91
N GLY A 372 -25.26 -26.70 -121.88
CA GLY A 372 -24.98 -25.71 -122.92
C GLY A 372 -24.63 -26.38 -124.26
N THR A 373 -23.98 -27.54 -124.21
CA THR A 373 -23.66 -28.39 -125.37
C THR A 373 -24.87 -29.19 -125.85
N ALA A 374 -25.90 -29.35 -125.00
CA ALA A 374 -27.21 -29.90 -125.33
C ALA A 374 -28.24 -28.80 -125.69
N ALA A 375 -27.80 -27.61 -126.08
CA ALA A 375 -28.61 -26.75 -126.93
C ALA A 375 -28.65 -27.39 -128.34
N PRO A 376 -29.83 -27.79 -128.86
CA PRO A 376 -29.91 -28.27 -130.22
C PRO A 376 -29.54 -27.13 -131.17
N ASN A 377 -28.62 -27.39 -132.10
CA ASN A 377 -28.50 -26.64 -133.35
C ASN A 377 -29.85 -26.77 -134.08
N GLY A 378 -30.79 -25.87 -133.77
CA GLY A 378 -32.03 -25.68 -134.49
C GLY A 378 -31.77 -24.77 -135.68
N GLU A 379 -31.22 -25.33 -136.74
CA GLU A 379 -31.32 -24.75 -138.08
C GLU A 379 -32.74 -25.04 -138.62
N ALA A 380 -33.53 -23.99 -138.91
CA ALA A 380 -34.43 -23.84 -140.07
C ALA A 380 -35.62 -22.89 -139.81
N GLY A 381 -35.64 -21.74 -140.49
CA GLY A 381 -36.75 -20.80 -140.46
C GLY A 381 -36.66 -19.61 -141.43
N LYS A 382 -36.35 -19.89 -142.72
CA LYS A 382 -36.30 -19.00 -143.90
C LYS A 382 -35.19 -17.95 -144.00
#